data_AF-A0A1Q7FU98-F1
#
_entry.id   AF-A0A1Q7FU98-F1
#
_cell.length_a   1.000
_cell.length_b   1.000
_cell.length_c   1.000
_cell.angle_alpha   90.00
_cell.angle_beta   90.00
_cell.angle_gamma   90.00
#
_symmetry.space_group_name_H-M   'P 1'
#
loop_
_entity.id
_entity.type
_entity.pdbx_description
1 polymer ?
#
loop_
_entity_poly.entity_id
_entity_poly.type
_entity_poly.pdbx_seq_one_letter_code
_entity_poly.pdbx_strand_id
1 'polypeptide(L)'
;MSGKLDQRGFGLIEIVLVLVILAVAGALLYRYVGSTARTVEKIQEERTLAHARFAADQATLGSIRSVLQTYQAQHGQWPADKPAVIGLLPSPPRFQCAGNDFEYDPAGGTLRLLIADVTRC
;
A
#
# COMPACT_ATOMS: atom_id res chain seq x y z
N MET A 1 -10.83 -75.26 1.57
CA MET A 1 -9.49 -75.09 0.97
C MET A 1 -9.23 -73.61 0.80
N SER A 2 -8.12 -73.14 1.36
CA SER A 2 -7.77 -71.74 1.63
C SER A 2 -7.93 -70.79 0.46
N GLY A 3 -8.65 -69.68 0.69
CA GLY A 3 -8.51 -68.46 -0.10
C GLY A 3 -7.10 -67.92 0.10
N LYS A 4 -6.33 -67.88 -0.99
CA LYS A 4 -4.98 -67.29 -1.00
C LYS A 4 -5.09 -65.82 -0.59
N LEU A 5 -4.47 -65.50 0.54
CA LEU A 5 -4.04 -64.15 0.87
C LEU A 5 -3.09 -63.71 -0.25
N ASP A 6 -3.54 -62.84 -1.16
CA ASP A 6 -2.70 -62.13 -2.13
C ASP A 6 -1.91 -61.06 -1.36
N GLN A 7 -0.96 -61.52 -0.54
CA GLN A 7 -0.01 -60.66 0.15
C GLN A 7 1.12 -60.35 -0.82
N ARG A 8 0.82 -59.52 -1.83
CA ARG A 8 1.81 -58.98 -2.75
C ARG A 8 2.52 -57.84 -2.03
N GLY A 9 3.73 -58.14 -1.56
CA GLY A 9 4.59 -57.15 -0.91
C GLY A 9 4.88 -55.98 -1.85
N PHE A 10 4.84 -54.77 -1.30
CA PHE A 10 5.22 -53.52 -1.95
C PHE A 10 6.60 -53.68 -2.62
N GLY A 11 6.63 -53.73 -3.95
CA GLY A 11 7.88 -53.82 -4.70
C GLY A 11 8.61 -52.48 -4.72
N LEU A 12 9.95 -52.49 -4.85
CA LEU A 12 10.74 -51.25 -5.00
C LEU A 12 10.21 -50.35 -6.12
N ILE A 13 9.73 -50.96 -7.21
CA ILE A 13 9.13 -50.26 -8.36
C ILE A 13 7.88 -49.47 -7.96
N GLU A 14 7.02 -50.06 -7.12
CA GLU A 14 5.78 -49.43 -6.66
C GLU A 14 6.08 -48.24 -5.74
N ILE A 15 7.07 -48.37 -4.85
CA ILE A 15 7.54 -47.28 -4.01
C ILE A 15 8.07 -46.12 -4.86
N VAL A 16 8.93 -46.42 -5.84
CA VAL A 16 9.46 -45.40 -6.76
C VAL A 16 8.33 -44.71 -7.52
N LEU A 17 7.32 -45.45 -7.97
CA LEU A 17 6.18 -44.90 -8.69
C LEU A 17 5.34 -43.95 -7.81
N VAL A 18 5.06 -44.34 -6.55
CA VAL A 18 4.37 -43.49 -5.58
C VAL A 18 5.17 -42.21 -5.31
N LEU A 19 6.49 -42.31 -5.14
CA LEU A 19 7.36 -41.14 -4.92
C LEU A 19 7.34 -40.17 -6.11
N VAL A 20 7.34 -40.68 -7.34
CA VAL A 20 7.22 -39.85 -8.55
C VAL A 20 5.90 -39.10 -8.56
N ILE A 21 4.78 -39.78 -8.26
CA ILE A 21 3.45 -39.14 -8.22
C ILE A 21 3.42 -38.05 -7.15
N LEU A 22 3.93 -38.34 -5.94
CA LEU A 22 4.00 -37.36 -4.86
C LEU A 22 4.88 -36.16 -5.21
N ALA A 23 6.01 -36.37 -5.88
CA ALA A 23 6.89 -35.30 -6.33
C ALA A 23 6.21 -34.41 -7.37
N VAL A 24 5.52 -35.00 -8.36
CA VAL A 24 4.78 -34.25 -9.38
C VAL A 24 3.61 -33.49 -8.76
N ALA A 25 2.81 -34.14 -7.90
CA ALA A 25 1.70 -33.51 -7.20
C ALA A 25 2.18 -32.35 -6.31
N GLY A 26 3.26 -32.56 -5.55
CA GLY A 26 3.89 -31.53 -4.72
C GLY A 26 4.44 -30.36 -5.53
N ALA A 27 5.08 -30.63 -6.67
CA ALA A 27 5.60 -29.59 -7.56
C ALA A 27 4.47 -28.73 -8.16
N LEU A 28 3.36 -29.34 -8.59
CA LEU A 28 2.19 -28.63 -9.11
C LEU A 28 1.51 -27.77 -8.04
N LEU A 29 1.34 -28.31 -6.83
CA LEU A 29 0.79 -27.56 -5.69
C LEU A 29 1.68 -26.38 -5.30
N TYR A 30 3.00 -26.58 -5.24
CA TYR A 30 3.95 -25.51 -4.92
C TYR A 30 3.91 -24.38 -5.95
N ARG A 31 3.83 -24.72 -7.24
CA ARG A 31 3.69 -23.74 -8.34
C ARG A 31 2.41 -22.91 -8.18
N TYR A 32 1.29 -23.57 -7.90
CA TYR A 32 -0.02 -22.92 -7.74
C TYR A 32 -0.08 -21.99 -6.51
N VAL A 33 0.39 -22.46 -5.35
CA VAL A 33 0.41 -21.65 -4.13
C VAL A 33 1.42 -20.50 -4.24
N GLY A 34 2.59 -20.76 -4.83
CA GLY A 34 3.63 -19.75 -5.05
C GLY A 34 3.19 -18.60 -5.97
N SER A 35 2.37 -18.87 -7.00
CA SER A 35 1.82 -17.80 -7.84
C SER A 35 0.84 -16.89 -7.09
N THR A 36 0.04 -17.47 -6.18
CA THR A 36 -0.92 -16.69 -5.38
C THR A 36 -0.21 -15.88 -4.31
N ALA A 37 0.80 -16.44 -3.64
CA ALA A 37 1.57 -15.74 -2.62
C ALA A 37 2.25 -14.47 -3.16
N ARG A 38 2.90 -14.55 -4.33
CA ARG A 38 3.55 -13.40 -4.98
C ARG A 38 2.57 -12.30 -5.37
N THR A 39 1.34 -12.68 -5.71
CA THR A 39 0.30 -11.72 -6.10
C THR A 39 -0.23 -10.97 -4.87
N VAL A 40 -0.47 -11.68 -3.77
CA VAL A 40 -0.93 -11.07 -2.51
C VAL A 40 0.14 -10.15 -1.92
N GLU A 41 1.41 -10.57 -1.96
CA GLU A 41 2.54 -9.78 -1.47
C GLU A 41 2.66 -8.44 -2.20
N LYS A 42 2.58 -8.44 -3.54
CA LYS A 42 2.59 -7.21 -4.33
C LYS A 42 1.39 -6.30 -4.05
N ILE A 43 0.18 -6.87 -3.91
CA ILE A 43 -1.01 -6.09 -3.58
C ILE A 43 -0.89 -5.45 -2.19
N GLN A 44 -0.33 -6.18 -1.22
CA GLN A 44 -0.07 -5.64 0.11
C GLN A 44 0.97 -4.51 0.06
N GLU A 45 2.07 -4.72 -0.67
CA GLU A 45 3.13 -3.73 -0.84
C GLU A 45 2.62 -2.45 -1.54
N GLU A 46 1.84 -2.58 -2.62
CA GLU A 46 1.26 -1.43 -3.30
C GLU A 46 0.31 -0.64 -2.38
N ARG A 47 -0.52 -1.33 -1.60
CA ARG A 47 -1.40 -0.68 -0.61
C ARG A 47 -0.60 0.03 0.48
N THR A 48 0.42 -0.60 1.05
CA THR A 48 1.22 0.03 2.11
C THR A 48 1.94 1.27 1.58
N LEU A 49 2.44 1.24 0.34
CA LEU A 49 3.02 2.41 -0.31
C LEU A 49 2.01 3.53 -0.54
N ALA A 50 0.80 3.23 -1.03
CA ALA A 50 -0.26 4.23 -1.20
C ALA A 50 -0.65 4.88 0.14
N HIS A 51 -0.79 4.08 1.20
CA HIS A 51 -1.04 4.57 2.55
C HIS A 51 0.09 5.46 3.07
N ALA A 52 1.36 5.09 2.84
CA ALA A 52 2.51 5.89 3.25
C ALA A 52 2.57 7.24 2.53
N ARG A 53 2.31 7.26 1.22
CA ARG A 53 2.24 8.50 0.43
C ARG A 53 1.12 9.41 0.91
N PHE A 54 -0.07 8.85 1.13
CA PHE A 54 -1.20 9.62 1.63
C PHE A 54 -0.96 10.18 3.04
N ALA A 55 -0.33 9.41 3.93
CA ALA A 55 0.06 9.89 5.26
C ALA A 55 1.10 11.03 5.18
N ALA A 56 2.06 10.95 4.25
CA ALA A 56 3.02 12.02 4.01
C ALA A 56 2.35 13.31 3.50
N ASP A 57 1.32 13.19 2.67
CA ASP A 57 0.56 14.34 2.18
C ASP A 57 -0.25 15.02 3.29
N GLN A 58 -0.85 14.22 4.18
CA GLN A 58 -1.52 14.74 5.38
C GLN A 58 -0.53 15.45 6.31
N ALA A 59 0.66 14.89 6.51
CA ALA A 59 1.70 15.50 7.31
C ALA A 59 2.15 16.85 6.70
N THR A 60 2.33 16.90 5.38
CA THR A 60 2.66 18.12 4.64
C THR A 60 1.59 19.19 4.85
N LEU A 61 0.30 18.85 4.75
CA LEU A 61 -0.79 19.77 5.08
C LEU A 61 -0.77 20.23 6.53
N GLY A 62 -0.45 19.34 7.46
CA GLY A 62 -0.28 19.67 8.88
C GLY A 62 0.79 20.72 9.08
N SER A 63 1.94 20.60 8.40
CA SER A 63 3.02 21.59 8.45
C SER A 63 2.57 22.94 7.91
N ILE A 64 1.87 22.99 6.77
CA ILE A 64 1.33 24.24 6.22
C ILE A 64 0.34 24.87 7.21
N ARG A 65 -0.52 24.06 7.84
CA ARG A 65 -1.48 24.55 8.85
C ARG A 65 -0.77 25.22 10.03
N SER A 66 0.35 24.65 10.51
CA SER A 66 1.15 25.28 11.58
C SER A 66 1.75 26.63 11.17
N VAL A 67 2.19 26.75 9.91
CA VAL A 67 2.66 28.05 9.36
C VAL A 67 1.52 29.06 9.32
N LEU A 68 0.33 28.66 8.87
CA LEU A 68 -0.84 29.55 8.83
C LEU A 68 -1.25 30.01 10.23
N GLN A 69 -1.27 29.11 11.21
CA GLN A 69 -1.58 29.47 12.61
C GLN A 69 -0.57 30.47 13.17
N THR A 70 0.71 30.28 12.84
CA THR A 70 1.77 31.22 13.23
C THR A 70 1.57 32.59 12.58
N TYR A 71 1.26 32.62 11.27
CA TYR A 71 0.95 33.85 10.56
C TYR A 71 -0.26 34.58 11.16
N GLN A 72 -1.34 33.85 11.45
CA GLN A 72 -2.54 34.42 12.07
C GLN A 72 -2.22 35.01 13.45
N ALA A 73 -1.42 34.33 14.26
CA ALA A 73 -1.01 34.82 15.57
C ALA A 73 -0.16 36.10 15.50
N GLN A 74 0.64 36.26 14.43
CA GLN A 74 1.51 37.42 14.23
C GLN A 74 0.79 38.63 13.61
N HIS A 75 -0.11 38.38 12.65
CA HIS A 75 -0.72 39.43 11.84
C HIS A 75 -2.21 39.69 12.18
N GLY A 76 -2.85 38.83 12.98
CA GLY A 76 -4.26 38.92 13.32
C GLY A 76 -5.22 38.61 12.15
N GLN A 77 -4.69 38.18 11.00
CA GLN A 77 -5.45 37.88 9.79
C GLN A 77 -4.89 36.64 9.09
N TRP A 78 -5.72 36.00 8.28
CA TRP A 78 -5.30 34.90 7.41
C TRP A 78 -4.68 35.44 6.11
N PRO A 79 -3.79 34.68 5.45
CA PRO A 79 -3.31 35.02 4.10
C PRO A 79 -4.46 35.23 3.12
N ALA A 80 -4.29 36.15 2.17
CA ALA A 80 -5.37 36.54 1.26
C ALA A 80 -5.75 35.44 0.25
N ASP A 81 -4.77 34.63 -0.16
CA ASP A 81 -4.93 33.62 -1.19
C ASP A 81 -3.89 32.49 -1.06
N LYS A 82 -4.06 31.43 -1.86
CA LYS A 82 -3.14 30.29 -1.91
C LYS A 82 -1.71 30.71 -2.29
N PRO A 83 -1.47 31.59 -3.29
CA PRO A 83 -0.14 32.12 -3.57
C PRO A 83 0.56 32.76 -2.36
N ALA A 84 -0.16 33.53 -1.54
CA ALA A 84 0.38 34.10 -0.31
C ALA A 84 0.80 33.01 0.67
N VAL A 85 0.00 31.94 0.82
CA VAL A 85 0.38 30.77 1.63
C VAL A 85 1.67 30.12 1.12
N ILE A 86 1.78 29.90 -0.19
CA ILE A 86 2.97 29.29 -0.81
C ILE A 86 4.21 30.17 -0.57
N GLY A 87 4.06 31.49 -0.64
CA GLY A 87 5.14 32.45 -0.37
C GLY A 87 5.63 32.46 1.08
N LEU A 88 4.83 31.98 2.03
CA LEU A 88 5.23 31.84 3.44
C LEU A 88 6.06 30.58 3.71
N LEU A 89 6.01 29.60 2.81
CA LEU A 89 6.70 28.33 3.00
C LEU A 89 8.19 28.47 2.62
N PRO A 90 9.11 27.78 3.34
CA PRO A 90 10.53 27.82 3.01
C PRO A 90 10.84 27.17 1.66
N SER A 91 9.94 26.31 1.17
CA SER A 91 9.99 25.72 -0.16
C SER A 91 8.60 25.30 -0.61
N PRO A 92 8.35 25.15 -1.92
CA PRO A 92 7.07 24.65 -2.42
C PRO A 92 6.74 23.26 -1.83
N PRO A 93 5.50 23.01 -1.38
CA PRO A 93 5.10 21.73 -0.83
C PRO A 93 5.14 20.65 -1.91
N ARG A 94 5.65 19.47 -1.53
CA ARG A 94 5.77 18.32 -2.43
C ARG A 94 4.90 17.17 -1.92
N PHE A 95 3.76 17.00 -2.58
CA PHE A 95 2.88 15.87 -2.32
C PHE A 95 3.41 14.61 -3.02
N GLN A 96 3.24 13.47 -2.37
CA GLN A 96 3.67 12.15 -2.79
C GLN A 96 2.60 11.44 -3.63
N CYS A 97 1.31 11.76 -3.42
CA CYS A 97 0.25 11.29 -4.31
C CYS A 97 0.32 12.04 -5.65
N ALA A 98 0.27 11.29 -6.75
CA ALA A 98 0.43 11.85 -8.08
C ALA A 98 -0.69 12.85 -8.41
N GLY A 99 -0.32 14.08 -8.81
CA GLY A 99 -1.28 15.13 -9.13
C GLY A 99 -1.99 15.74 -7.91
N ASN A 100 -1.55 15.41 -6.69
CA ASN A 100 -2.12 16.00 -5.49
C ASN A 100 -1.60 17.42 -5.26
N ASP A 101 -2.45 18.22 -4.64
CA ASP A 101 -2.20 19.61 -4.28
C ASP A 101 -3.14 19.96 -3.11
N PHE A 102 -3.13 21.20 -2.64
CA PHE A 102 -4.04 21.69 -1.62
C PHE A 102 -4.93 22.83 -2.11
N GLU A 103 -6.13 22.87 -1.57
CA GLU A 103 -7.03 24.02 -1.63
C GLU A 103 -6.90 24.83 -0.34
N TYR A 104 -7.11 26.13 -0.47
CA TYR A 104 -7.04 27.08 0.63
C TYR A 104 -8.26 27.99 0.62
N ASP A 105 -8.92 28.11 1.76
CA ASP A 105 -10.00 29.06 2.00
C ASP A 105 -9.50 30.23 2.88
N PRO A 106 -9.46 31.46 2.35
CA PRO A 106 -8.97 32.62 3.08
C PRO A 106 -9.93 33.10 4.18
N ALA A 107 -11.23 32.78 4.12
CA ALA A 107 -12.19 33.24 5.12
C ALA A 107 -11.95 32.58 6.48
N GLY A 108 -11.71 31.26 6.47
CA GLY A 108 -11.46 30.48 7.68
C GLY A 108 -10.02 30.05 7.90
N GLY A 109 -9.11 30.31 6.95
CA GLY A 109 -7.75 29.78 6.99
C GLY A 109 -7.70 28.25 6.83
N THR A 110 -8.71 27.65 6.20
CA THR A 110 -8.82 26.20 6.11
C THR A 110 -8.05 25.64 4.93
N LEU A 111 -7.54 24.41 5.10
CA LEU A 111 -6.72 23.70 4.11
C LEU A 111 -7.30 22.31 3.87
N ARG A 112 -7.35 21.91 2.60
CA ARG A 112 -7.83 20.59 2.17
C ARG A 112 -6.94 20.01 1.07
N LEU A 113 -6.72 18.70 1.07
CA LEU A 113 -6.07 18.03 -0.07
C LEU A 113 -7.05 17.95 -1.23
N LEU A 114 -6.55 18.14 -2.46
CA LEU A 114 -7.32 17.87 -3.66
C LEU A 114 -7.65 16.37 -3.77
N ILE A 115 -6.67 15.51 -3.45
CA ILE A 115 -6.84 14.06 -3.31
C ILE A 115 -6.90 13.72 -1.81
N ALA A 116 -8.12 13.57 -1.31
CA ALA A 116 -8.41 13.24 0.09
C ALA A 116 -8.71 11.74 0.32
N ASP A 117 -8.44 10.87 -0.65
CA ASP A 117 -8.71 9.44 -0.58
C ASP A 117 -7.44 8.65 -0.92
N VAL A 118 -7.09 7.71 -0.05
CA VAL A 118 -5.92 6.83 -0.22
C VAL A 118 -6.01 5.95 -1.46
N THR A 119 -7.21 5.60 -1.93
CA THR A 119 -7.40 4.76 -3.12
C THR A 119 -7.12 5.49 -4.44
N ARG A 120 -7.04 6.82 -4.38
CA ARG A 120 -6.67 7.69 -5.51
C ARG A 120 -5.21 8.14 -5.43
N CYS A 121 -4.47 7.58 -4.47
CA CYS A 121 -3.03 7.62 -4.31
C CYS A 121 -2.47 6.22 -4.64
#